data_AF-A0A0P9D9L8-F1
#
_entry.id   AF-A0A0P9D9L8-F1
#
_cell.length_a   1.000
_cell.length_b   1.000
_cell.length_c   1.000
_cell.angle_alpha   90.00
_cell.angle_beta   90.00
_cell.angle_gamma   90.00
#
_symmetry.space_group_name_H-M   'P 1'
#
loop_
_entity.id
_entity.type
_entity.pdbx_description
1 polymer ?
#
loop_
_entity_poly.entity_id
_entity_poly.type
_entity_poly.pdbx_seq_one_letter_code
_entity_poly.pdbx_strand_id
1 'polypeptide(L)' 'MKTDTEVYLMLRERKNGKTLEQAAARANMSVPTARKYLRSAKLPSALRHARDYRTRPNPFIADWA' A
#
# COMPACT_ATOMS: atom_id res chain seq x y z
N MET A 1 6.18 4.13 -2.72
CA MET A 1 5.16 3.14 -2.28
C MET A 1 4.60 2.48 -3.53
N LYS A 2 4.30 1.18 -3.52
CA LYS A 2 3.70 0.52 -4.70
C LYS A 2 2.31 1.07 -4.98
N THR A 3 1.90 1.10 -6.24
CA THR A 3 0.58 1.58 -6.63
C THR A 3 -0.45 0.46 -6.53
N ASP A 4 -1.72 0.83 -6.40
CA ASP A 4 -2.81 -0.14 -6.42
C ASP A 4 -2.84 -0.90 -7.75
N THR A 5 -2.52 -0.23 -8.86
CA THR A 5 -2.48 -0.84 -10.21
C THR A 5 -1.43 -1.95 -10.31
N GLU A 6 -0.23 -1.73 -9.76
CA GLU A 6 0.82 -2.77 -9.68
C GLU A 6 0.34 -3.98 -8.85
N VAL A 7 -0.31 -3.72 -7.70
CA VAL A 7 -0.83 -4.81 -6.85
C VAL A 7 -1.98 -5.56 -7.53
N TYR A 8 -2.88 -4.87 -8.24
CA TYR A 8 -3.92 -5.50 -9.05
C TYR A 8 -3.33 -6.37 -10.16
N LEU A 9 -2.30 -5.90 -10.85
CA LEU A 9 -1.62 -6.69 -11.87
C LEU A 9 -1.02 -7.96 -11.28
N MET A 10 -0.33 -7.85 -10.13
CA MET A 10 0.22 -9.01 -9.43
C MET A 10 -0.87 -10.03 -9.02
N LEU A 11 -2.00 -9.56 -8.49
CA LEU A 11 -3.13 -10.42 -8.10
C LEU A 11 -3.78 -11.10 -9.31
N ARG A 12 -3.95 -10.37 -10.42
CA ARG A 12 -4.44 -10.94 -11.69
C ARG A 12 -3.53 -12.06 -12.17
N GLU A 13 -2.22 -11.85 -12.11
CA GLU A 13 -1.25 -12.85 -12.55
C GLU A 13 -1.19 -14.08 -11.63
N ARG A 14 -1.40 -13.89 -10.32
CA ARG A 14 -1.60 -15.00 -9.38
C ARG A 14 -2.87 -15.78 -9.69
N LYS A 15 -3.97 -15.10 -10.03
CA LYS A 15 -5.22 -15.76 -10.45
C LYS A 15 -5.06 -16.57 -11.74
N ASN A 16 -4.18 -16.12 -12.64
CA ASN A 16 -3.81 -16.83 -13.86
C ASN A 16 -2.85 -18.04 -13.63
N GLY A 17 -2.57 -18.40 -12.37
CA GLY A 17 -1.73 -19.55 -12.03
C GLY A 17 -0.22 -19.31 -12.05
N LYS A 18 0.24 -18.07 -12.26
CA LYS A 18 1.68 -17.75 -12.27
C LYS A 18 2.29 -17.85 -10.87
N THR A 19 3.60 -18.17 -10.83
CA THR A 19 4.34 -18.18 -9.56
C THR A 19 4.41 -16.78 -8.97
N LEU A 20 4.67 -16.70 -7.65
CA LEU A 20 4.80 -15.41 -6.98
C LEU A 20 5.92 -14.55 -7.58
N GLU A 21 7.03 -15.17 -7.96
CA GLU A 21 8.18 -14.52 -8.58
C GLU A 21 7.84 -13.95 -9.95
N GLN A 22 7.17 -14.73 -10.80
CA GLN A 22 6.72 -14.27 -12.12
C GLN A 22 5.69 -13.15 -12.03
N ALA A 23 4.76 -13.25 -11.08
CA ALA A 23 3.76 -12.20 -10.85
C ALA A 23 4.42 -10.91 -10.31
N ALA A 24 5.38 -11.03 -9.39
CA ALA A 24 6.13 -9.91 -8.84
C ALA A 24 6.98 -9.22 -9.91
N ALA A 25 7.69 -9.98 -10.74
CA ALA A 25 8.49 -9.47 -11.86
C ALA A 25 7.62 -8.72 -12.87
N ARG A 26 6.46 -9.25 -13.24
CA ARG A 26 5.50 -8.59 -14.15
C ARG A 26 4.89 -7.32 -13.57
N ALA A 27 4.68 -7.30 -12.26
CA ALA A 27 4.09 -6.16 -11.55
C ALA A 27 5.13 -5.17 -11.01
N ASN A 28 6.36 -5.22 -11.53
CA ASN A 28 7.45 -4.32 -11.17
C ASN A 28 7.70 -4.25 -9.65
N MET A 29 7.56 -5.36 -8.91
CA MET A 29 7.76 -5.39 -7.46
C MET A 29 8.64 -6.56 -7.02
N SER A 30 9.27 -6.41 -5.85
CA SER A 30 10.09 -7.49 -5.28
C SER A 30 9.20 -8.60 -4.69
N VAL A 31 9.72 -9.83 -4.67
CA VAL A 31 9.02 -11.00 -4.09
C VAL A 31 8.57 -10.78 -2.64
N PRO A 32 9.38 -10.18 -1.73
CA PRO A 32 8.92 -9.88 -0.38
C PRO A 32 7.73 -8.90 -0.36
N THR A 33 7.70 -7.95 -1.29
CA THR A 33 6.60 -6.98 -1.41
C THR A 33 5.33 -7.65 -1.89
N ALA A 34 5.41 -8.51 -2.91
CA ALA A 34 4.28 -9.30 -3.38
C ALA A 34 3.73 -10.23 -2.28
N ARG A 35 4.63 -10.88 -1.51
CA ARG A 35 4.26 -11.71 -0.35
C ARG A 35 3.54 -10.90 0.72
N LYS A 36 4.01 -9.69 1.02
CA LYS A 36 3.37 -8.78 1.98
C LYS A 36 1.93 -8.49 1.56
N TYR A 37 1.70 -8.12 0.29
CA TYR A 37 0.35 -7.79 -0.20
C TYR A 37 -0.57 -9.00 -0.29
N LEU A 38 -0.06 -10.17 -0.64
CA LEU A 38 -0.84 -11.41 -0.58
C LEU A 38 -1.28 -11.74 0.85
N ARG A 39 -0.38 -11.61 1.82
CA ARG A 39 -0.70 -11.88 3.24
C ARG A 39 -1.66 -10.84 3.81
N SER A 40 -1.50 -9.57 3.43
CA SER A 40 -2.34 -8.50 3.97
C SER A 40 -3.71 -8.41 3.32
N ALA A 41 -3.93 -9.02 2.15
CA ALA A 41 -5.18 -8.96 1.37
C ALA A 41 -5.74 -7.53 1.23
N LYS A 42 -4.84 -6.55 1.16
CA LYS A 42 -5.13 -5.11 1.18
C LYS A 42 -4.30 -4.41 0.13
N LEU A 43 -4.89 -3.39 -0.48
CA LEU A 43 -4.20 -2.50 -1.40
C LEU A 43 -3.28 -1.53 -0.64
N PRO A 44 -2.24 -1.02 -1.31
CA PRO A 44 -1.40 0.06 -0.77
C PRO A 44 -2.24 1.24 -0.26
N SER A 45 -3.25 1.69 -1.01
CA SER A 45 -4.16 2.78 -0.59
C SER A 45 -4.89 2.49 0.72
N ALA A 46 -5.37 1.26 0.91
CA ALA A 46 -6.08 0.83 2.12
C ALA A 46 -5.17 0.69 3.35
N LEU A 47 -3.86 0.55 3.14
CA LEU A 47 -2.84 0.53 4.20
C LEU A 47 -2.32 1.93 4.54
N ARG A 48 -2.73 2.95 3.80
CA ARG A 48 -2.30 4.33 4.04
C ARG A 48 -3.11 4.89 5.22
N HIS A 49 -2.44 5.07 6.35
CA HIS A 49 -3.01 5.77 7.50
C HIS A 49 -2.81 7.28 7.35
N ALA A 50 -3.86 8.06 7.65
CA ALA A 50 -3.73 9.49 7.79
C ALA A 50 -2.79 9.78 8.98
N ARG A 51 -1.85 10.71 8.79
CA ARG A 51 -1.00 11.18 9.88
C ARG A 51 -1.79 12.23 10.65
N ASP A 52 -1.92 12.02 11.95
CA ASP A 52 -2.64 12.89 12.89
C ASP A 52 -1.71 13.89 13.60
N TYR A 53 -0.39 13.67 13.54
CA TYR A 53 0.55 14.55 14.20
C TYR A 53 0.53 15.95 13.58
N ARG A 54 0.26 16.94 14.43
CA ARG A 54 0.40 18.34 14.10
C ARG A 54 1.88 18.71 14.19
N THR A 55 2.44 19.31 13.14
CA THR A 55 3.81 19.84 13.17
C THR A 55 3.92 21.14 13.98
N ARG A 56 2.79 21.79 14.29
CA ARG A 56 2.72 23.00 15.12
C ARG A 56 1.53 22.97 16.08
N PRO A 57 1.70 23.50 17.31
CA PRO A 57 0.57 23.74 18.22
C PRO A 57 -0.46 24.69 17.56
N ASN A 58 -1.73 24.57 17.92
CA ASN A 58 -2.78 25.46 17.40
C ASN A 58 -2.57 26.88 17.96
N PRO A 59 -2.25 27.90 17.14
CA PRO A 59 -2.03 29.25 17.65
C PRO A 59 -3.31 29.91 18.16
N PHE A 60 -4.48 29.48 17.69
CA PHE A 60 -5.78 30.07 18.03
C PHE A 60 -6.48 29.33 19.18
N ILE A 61 -5.78 28.46 19.91
CA ILE A 61 -6.39 27.72 21.02
C ILE A 61 -6.88 28.66 22.14
N ALA A 62 -6.23 29.83 22.26
CA ALA A 62 -6.57 30.87 23.23
C ALA A 62 -7.73 31.77 22.77
N ASP A 63 -7.94 31.93 21.47
CA ASP A 63 -8.97 32.82 20.90
C ASP A 63 -10.36 32.16 20.85
N TRP A 64 -10.41 30.84 20.99
CA TRP A 64 -11.64 30.04 20.97
C TRP A 64 -12.06 29.54 22.36
N ALA A 65 -11.43 30.05 23.43
CA ALA A 65 -11.76 29.76 24.82
C ALA A 65 -12.97 30.57 25.31
#